data_AF-A0A2N3G1C0-F1
#
_entry.id   AF-A0A2N3G1C0-F1
#
_cell.length_a   1.000
_cell.length_b   1.000
_cell.length_c   1.000
_cell.angle_alpha   90.00
_cell.angle_beta   90.00
_cell.angle_gamma   90.00
#
_symmetry.space_group_name_H-M   'P 1'
#
loop_
_entity.id
_entity.type
_entity.pdbx_description
1 polymer ?
#
loop_
_entity_poly.entity_id
_entity_poly.type
_entity_poly.pdbx_seq_one_letter_code
_entity_poly.pdbx_strand_id
1 'polypeptide(L)'
;MSVVHDQPVVLLREPVRAAVRRLASRAALPALAAVAWIIGFETWANVVVTVAALPSAILLVLGIGNLIMNQRVLLVHREAGAIERPLSLQEMMLKRGVEHVGGREVYVMTDVPSISGAPSDPRVTLFLVGSEGAPGSLVSRVPLWGLPVADFIERSNALLAGRGTTLVLRESGPVEVDETPEEPKEFDWPEEDDQPT
;
A
#
# COMPACT_ATOMS: atom_id res chain seq x y z
N MET A 1 -7.63 -11.19 -37.24
CA MET A 1 -6.29 -10.81 -36.75
C MET A 1 -6.45 -10.19 -35.37
N SER A 2 -6.14 -10.88 -34.28
CA SER A 2 -6.09 -10.28 -32.93
C SER A 2 -5.05 -11.00 -32.08
N VAL A 3 -3.81 -10.54 -32.17
CA VAL A 3 -2.67 -11.07 -31.40
C VAL A 3 -2.01 -9.87 -30.70
N VAL A 4 -2.65 -9.30 -29.67
CA VAL A 4 -2.07 -8.19 -28.86
C VAL A 4 -2.52 -8.21 -27.38
N HIS A 5 -3.20 -9.25 -26.89
CA HIS A 5 -3.77 -9.22 -25.52
C HIS A 5 -2.93 -9.95 -24.45
N ASP A 6 -1.76 -10.46 -24.80
CA ASP A 6 -0.94 -11.38 -23.98
C ASP A 6 0.23 -10.72 -23.21
N GLN A 7 0.26 -9.39 -23.06
CA GLN A 7 1.34 -8.73 -22.31
C GLN A 7 0.82 -7.99 -21.08
N PRO A 8 1.46 -8.18 -19.91
CA PRO A 8 1.08 -7.47 -18.70
C PRO A 8 1.26 -5.96 -18.91
N VAL A 9 0.27 -5.18 -18.50
CA VAL A 9 0.31 -3.72 -18.67
C VAL A 9 0.53 -3.02 -17.36
N VAL A 10 1.63 -2.28 -17.32
CA VAL A 10 2.01 -1.48 -16.16
C VAL A 10 1.12 -0.25 -16.10
N LEU A 11 0.29 -0.17 -15.06
CA LEU A 11 -0.63 0.95 -14.84
C LEU A 11 0.06 2.11 -14.11
N LEU A 12 0.97 1.79 -13.18
CA LEU A 12 1.65 2.79 -12.39
C LEU A 12 3.09 2.40 -12.09
N ARG A 13 4.00 3.37 -12.23
CA ARG A 13 5.40 3.26 -11.80
C ARG A 13 5.76 4.36 -10.81
N GLU A 14 6.58 4.01 -9.83
CA GLU A 14 7.25 4.98 -8.97
C GLU A 14 8.19 5.85 -9.83
N PRO A 15 8.09 7.20 -9.75
CA PRO A 15 8.98 8.09 -10.48
C PRO A 15 10.42 7.93 -9.97
N VAL A 16 11.40 8.02 -10.88
CA VAL A 16 12.84 7.83 -10.55
C VAL A 16 13.26 8.74 -9.41
N ARG A 17 12.82 10.01 -9.44
CA ARG A 17 13.15 10.99 -8.40
C ARG A 17 12.66 10.57 -7.01
N ALA A 18 11.48 9.98 -6.90
CA ALA A 18 10.96 9.47 -5.63
C ALA A 18 11.77 8.27 -5.14
N ALA A 19 12.06 7.31 -6.04
CA ALA A 19 12.88 6.15 -5.72
C ALA A 19 14.28 6.57 -5.24
N VAL A 20 14.93 7.49 -5.94
CA VAL A 20 16.25 8.03 -5.56
C VAL A 20 16.18 8.76 -4.23
N ARG A 21 15.18 9.64 -4.01
CA ARG A 21 15.02 10.37 -2.74
C ARG A 21 14.85 9.40 -1.56
N ARG A 22 14.05 8.34 -1.74
CA ARG A 22 13.83 7.31 -0.71
C ARG A 22 15.09 6.51 -0.43
N LEU A 23 15.88 6.16 -1.44
CA LEU A 23 17.15 5.46 -1.25
C LEU A 23 18.19 6.38 -0.60
N ALA A 24 18.27 7.64 -1.02
CA ALA A 24 19.18 8.62 -0.46
C ALA A 24 18.92 8.87 1.04
N SER A 25 17.64 9.00 1.44
CA SER A 25 17.30 9.18 2.86
C SER A 25 17.69 7.97 3.71
N ARG A 26 17.56 6.75 3.17
CA ARG A 26 17.99 5.51 3.85
C ARG A 26 19.51 5.34 3.84
N ALA A 27 20.22 5.88 2.85
CA ALA A 27 21.67 5.84 2.76
C ALA A 27 22.36 6.85 3.69
N ALA A 28 21.67 7.88 4.19
CA ALA A 28 22.26 8.92 5.02
C ALA A 28 22.92 8.36 6.29
N LEU A 29 22.20 7.57 7.10
CA LEU A 29 22.75 7.00 8.35
C LEU A 29 23.91 6.01 8.11
N PRO A 30 23.81 5.04 7.18
CA PRO A 30 24.94 4.16 6.83
C PRO A 30 26.15 4.94 6.32
N ALA A 31 25.94 5.98 5.52
CA ALA A 31 27.03 6.81 5.02
C ALA A 31 27.71 7.58 6.18
N LEU A 32 26.94 8.16 7.10
CA LEU A 32 27.48 8.82 8.29
C LEU A 32 28.26 7.83 9.18
N ALA A 33 27.75 6.61 9.37
CA ALA A 33 28.45 5.57 10.11
C ALA A 33 29.78 5.20 9.44
N ALA A 34 29.79 5.01 8.12
CA ALA A 34 31.01 4.72 7.37
C ALA A 34 32.05 5.84 7.49
N VAL A 35 31.62 7.10 7.40
CA VAL A 35 32.49 8.28 7.57
C VAL A 35 33.07 8.33 8.99
N ALA A 36 32.28 8.06 10.02
CA ALA A 36 32.75 8.05 11.41
C ALA A 36 33.88 7.01 11.63
N TRP A 37 33.74 5.83 11.03
CA TRP A 37 34.79 4.79 11.04
C TRP A 37 36.06 5.23 10.32
N ILE A 38 35.96 5.91 9.17
CA ILE A 38 37.12 6.36 8.39
C ILE A 38 37.91 7.44 9.14
N ILE A 39 37.23 8.38 9.80
CA ILE A 39 37.86 9.50 10.50
C ILE A 39 38.44 9.09 11.86
N GLY A 40 38.09 7.90 12.37
CA GLY A 40 38.64 7.39 13.63
C GLY A 40 38.09 8.10 14.86
N PHE A 41 36.77 8.36 14.90
CA PHE A 41 36.09 8.80 16.12
C PHE A 41 36.30 7.80 17.27
N GLU A 42 36.09 8.27 18.50
CA GLU A 42 36.19 7.46 19.71
C GLU A 42 35.42 6.12 19.56
N THR A 43 36.05 5.02 19.97
CA THR A 43 35.62 3.65 19.63
C THR A 43 34.17 3.37 20.02
N TRP A 44 33.71 3.92 21.15
CA TRP A 44 32.34 3.75 21.63
C TRP A 44 31.31 4.49 20.77
N ALA A 45 31.64 5.69 20.27
CA ALA A 45 30.76 6.48 19.41
C ALA A 45 30.56 5.77 18.06
N ASN A 46 31.62 5.17 17.50
CA ASN A 46 31.53 4.36 16.28
C ASN A 46 30.61 3.16 16.46
N VAL A 47 30.67 2.47 17.60
CA VAL A 47 29.79 1.33 17.90
C VAL A 47 28.32 1.78 17.95
N VAL A 48 28.02 2.85 18.69
CA VAL A 48 26.64 3.38 18.81
C VAL A 48 26.08 3.79 17.45
N VAL A 49 26.85 4.55 16.66
CA VAL A 49 26.43 5.01 15.33
C VAL A 49 26.24 3.83 14.37
N THR A 50 27.09 2.81 14.44
CA THR A 50 26.96 1.61 13.62
C THR A 50 25.69 0.84 13.94
N VAL A 51 25.41 0.61 15.22
CA VAL A 51 24.19 -0.07 15.65
C VAL A 51 22.95 0.69 15.21
N ALA A 52 22.94 2.02 15.31
CA ALA A 52 21.84 2.86 14.82
C ALA A 52 21.70 2.84 13.29
N ALA A 53 22.80 2.67 12.55
CA ALA A 53 22.79 2.63 11.09
C ALA A 53 22.36 1.28 10.49
N LEU A 54 22.51 0.17 11.24
CA LEU A 54 22.19 -1.19 10.77
C LEU A 54 20.75 -1.32 10.21
N PRO A 55 19.69 -0.88 10.91
CA PRO A 55 18.33 -0.96 10.36
C PRO A 55 18.18 -0.16 9.06
N SER A 56 18.80 1.01 8.98
CA SER A 56 18.76 1.86 7.79
C SER A 56 19.50 1.22 6.62
N ALA A 57 20.63 0.56 6.87
CA ALA A 57 21.38 -0.20 5.86
C ALA A 57 20.58 -1.39 5.33
N ILE A 58 19.90 -2.14 6.22
CA ILE A 58 19.00 -3.25 5.82
C ILE A 58 17.88 -2.72 4.93
N LEU A 59 17.22 -1.63 5.33
CA LEU A 59 16.14 -1.00 4.54
C LEU A 59 16.63 -0.44 3.20
N LEU A 60 17.89 0.01 3.13
CA LEU A 60 18.53 0.44 1.90
C LEU A 60 18.74 -0.74 0.95
N VAL A 61 19.33 -1.84 1.44
CA VAL A 61 19.57 -3.06 0.64
C VAL A 61 18.25 -3.65 0.14
N LEU A 62 17.24 -3.77 1.01
CA LEU A 62 15.90 -4.23 0.62
C LEU A 62 15.25 -3.30 -0.40
N GLY A 63 15.47 -1.99 -0.27
CA GLY A 63 15.00 -0.99 -1.23
C GLY A 63 15.65 -1.10 -2.61
N ILE A 64 16.95 -1.36 -2.65
CA ILE A 64 17.70 -1.61 -3.89
C ILE A 64 17.25 -2.93 -4.52
N GLY A 65 17.11 -4.00 -3.73
CA GLY A 65 16.60 -5.29 -4.19
C GLY A 65 15.22 -5.16 -4.83
N ASN A 66 14.29 -4.44 -4.19
CA ASN A 66 12.99 -4.11 -4.78
C ASN A 66 13.09 -3.36 -6.09
N LEU A 67 14.01 -2.39 -6.18
CA LEU A 67 14.18 -1.58 -7.38
C LEU A 67 14.64 -2.42 -8.57
N ILE A 68 15.55 -3.35 -8.33
CA ILE A 68 16.06 -4.29 -9.33
C ILE A 68 14.95 -5.27 -9.76
N MET A 69 14.25 -5.85 -8.79
CA MET A 69 13.24 -6.90 -9.03
C MET A 69 11.98 -6.36 -9.72
N ASN A 70 11.42 -5.27 -9.20
CA ASN A 70 10.12 -4.77 -9.65
C ASN A 70 10.24 -3.58 -10.63
N GLN A 71 11.44 -3.07 -10.90
CA GLN A 71 11.68 -1.96 -11.83
C GLN A 71 10.75 -0.75 -11.62
N ARG A 72 10.43 -0.45 -10.35
CA ARG A 72 9.51 0.62 -9.92
C ARG A 72 8.04 0.39 -10.27
N VAL A 73 7.65 -0.76 -10.75
CA VAL A 73 6.24 -1.09 -11.02
C VAL A 73 5.48 -1.16 -9.69
N LEU A 74 4.39 -0.40 -9.59
CA LEU A 74 3.50 -0.37 -8.43
C LEU A 74 2.19 -1.10 -8.70
N LEU A 75 1.67 -0.98 -9.91
CA LEU A 75 0.44 -1.63 -10.36
C LEU A 75 0.63 -2.21 -11.75
N VAL A 76 0.15 -3.43 -11.94
CA VAL A 76 0.16 -4.14 -13.21
C VAL A 76 -1.20 -4.80 -13.45
N HIS A 77 -1.73 -4.68 -14.66
CA HIS A 77 -2.86 -5.46 -15.12
C HIS A 77 -2.34 -6.73 -15.79
N ARG A 78 -2.80 -7.89 -15.33
CA ARG A 78 -2.44 -9.20 -15.88
C ARG A 78 -3.58 -9.79 -16.71
N GLU A 79 -3.22 -10.79 -17.51
CA GLU A 79 -4.10 -11.55 -18.41
C GLU A 79 -5.36 -12.12 -17.73
N ALA A 80 -5.29 -12.42 -16.43
CA ALA A 80 -6.45 -12.87 -15.65
C ALA A 80 -7.53 -11.77 -15.44
N GLY A 81 -7.34 -10.57 -16.00
CA GLY A 81 -8.23 -9.42 -15.80
C GLY A 81 -8.06 -8.77 -14.42
N ALA A 82 -6.99 -9.11 -13.71
CA ALA A 82 -6.71 -8.63 -12.37
C ALA A 82 -5.64 -7.52 -12.40
N ILE A 83 -5.88 -6.49 -11.60
CA ILE A 83 -4.89 -5.50 -11.23
C ILE A 83 -4.17 -6.01 -10.00
N GLU A 84 -2.85 -6.15 -10.09
CA GLU A 84 -2.01 -6.69 -9.04
C GLU A 84 -0.98 -5.66 -8.60
N ARG A 85 -0.59 -5.73 -7.32
CA ARG A 85 0.58 -5.05 -6.80
C ARG A 85 1.74 -6.05 -6.72
N PRO A 86 2.86 -5.84 -7.45
CA PRO A 86 4.04 -6.68 -7.31
C PRO A 86 4.53 -6.71 -5.86
N LEU A 87 4.83 -7.91 -5.35
CA LEU A 87 5.35 -8.08 -4.00
C LEU A 87 6.70 -7.40 -3.87
N SER A 88 6.90 -6.70 -2.75
CA SER A 88 8.24 -6.35 -2.31
C SER A 88 9.01 -7.57 -1.82
N LEU A 89 10.33 -7.52 -1.87
CA LEU A 89 11.24 -8.49 -1.27
C LEU A 89 10.93 -8.70 0.22
N GLN A 90 10.55 -7.64 0.94
CA GLN A 90 10.08 -7.74 2.33
C GLN A 90 8.80 -8.58 2.44
N GLU A 91 7.80 -8.30 1.60
CA GLU A 91 6.55 -9.04 1.58
C GLU A 91 6.77 -10.51 1.17
N MET A 92 7.69 -10.78 0.23
CA MET A 92 8.10 -12.14 -0.13
C MET A 92 8.75 -12.87 1.04
N MET A 93 9.67 -12.23 1.76
CA MET A 93 10.33 -12.82 2.94
C MET A 93 9.33 -13.10 4.06
N LEU A 94 8.32 -12.25 4.21
CA LEU A 94 7.22 -12.42 5.17
C LEU A 94 6.12 -13.35 4.67
N LYS A 95 6.27 -13.97 3.49
CA LYS A 95 5.27 -14.84 2.84
C LYS A 95 3.88 -14.20 2.72
N ARG A 96 3.82 -12.88 2.53
CA ARG A 96 2.56 -12.17 2.30
C ARG A 96 2.03 -12.54 0.91
N GLY A 97 0.73 -12.78 0.80
CA GLY A 97 0.06 -13.02 -0.48
C GLY A 97 0.07 -11.79 -1.38
N VAL A 98 -0.03 -12.01 -2.70
CA VAL A 98 -0.15 -10.95 -3.70
C VAL A 98 -1.49 -10.24 -3.52
N GLU A 99 -1.45 -8.92 -3.36
CA GLU A 99 -2.65 -8.09 -3.40
C GLU A 99 -3.12 -7.96 -4.85
N HIS A 100 -4.37 -8.34 -5.10
CA HIS A 100 -4.98 -8.28 -6.41
C HIS A 100 -6.45 -7.88 -6.33
N VAL A 101 -6.95 -7.30 -7.41
CA VAL A 101 -8.35 -6.96 -7.59
C VAL A 101 -8.74 -7.26 -9.04
N GLY A 102 -9.71 -8.16 -9.24
CA GLY A 102 -10.13 -8.61 -10.57
C GLY A 102 -11.60 -8.35 -10.81
N GLY A 103 -11.92 -7.55 -11.82
CA GLY A 103 -13.30 -7.26 -12.17
C GLY A 103 -13.43 -6.27 -13.33
N ARG A 104 -14.66 -6.13 -13.82
CA ARG A 104 -14.97 -5.21 -14.92
C ARG A 104 -14.90 -3.75 -14.49
N GLU A 105 -15.37 -3.46 -13.28
CA GLU A 105 -15.32 -2.14 -12.66
C GLU A 105 -14.54 -2.25 -11.35
N VAL A 106 -13.42 -1.55 -11.29
CA VAL A 106 -12.56 -1.48 -10.10
C VAL A 106 -12.68 -0.07 -9.52
N TYR A 107 -13.05 0.00 -8.26
CA TYR A 107 -13.28 1.24 -7.55
C TYR A 107 -11.99 1.73 -6.94
N VAL A 108 -11.73 3.03 -7.08
CA VAL A 108 -10.57 3.73 -6.53
C VAL A 108 -11.07 4.66 -5.45
N MET A 109 -10.67 4.41 -4.21
CA MET A 109 -10.93 5.31 -3.08
C MET A 109 -9.64 6.01 -2.69
N THR A 110 -9.74 7.31 -2.43
CA THR A 110 -8.62 8.08 -1.86
C THR A 110 -8.56 7.79 -0.37
N ASP A 111 -7.41 7.33 0.13
CA ASP A 111 -7.23 7.18 1.55
C ASP A 111 -7.24 8.56 2.21
N VAL A 112 -8.07 8.75 3.24
CA VAL A 112 -8.12 10.02 3.99
C VAL A 112 -6.72 10.32 4.55
N PRO A 113 -6.15 11.52 4.31
CA PRO A 113 -4.86 11.88 4.85
C PRO A 113 -4.90 11.78 6.37
N SER A 114 -3.95 11.02 6.96
CA SER A 114 -3.78 11.01 8.41
C SER A 114 -3.54 12.44 8.91
N ILE A 115 -4.10 12.77 10.08
CA ILE A 115 -4.14 14.09 10.74
C ILE A 115 -2.77 14.83 10.81
N SER A 116 -1.66 14.20 10.47
CA SER A 116 -0.37 14.86 10.23
C SER A 116 -0.42 15.78 9.00
N GLY A 117 -0.50 17.10 9.22
CA GLY A 117 -0.59 18.17 8.22
C GLY A 117 0.61 18.38 7.26
N ALA A 118 1.32 17.32 6.88
CA ALA A 118 2.13 17.34 5.65
C ALA A 118 1.19 17.08 4.47
N PRO A 119 1.44 17.62 3.26
CA PRO A 119 0.79 17.14 2.05
C PRO A 119 1.21 15.69 1.86
N SER A 120 0.47 14.78 2.47
CA SER A 120 0.71 13.35 2.40
C SER A 120 0.44 12.98 0.95
N ASP A 121 1.47 12.45 0.30
CA ASP A 121 1.39 11.88 -1.03
C ASP A 121 0.07 11.12 -1.21
N PRO A 122 -0.81 11.50 -2.15
CA PRO A 122 -2.13 10.88 -2.27
C PRO A 122 -1.98 9.37 -2.42
N ARG A 123 -2.70 8.63 -1.58
CA ARG A 123 -2.74 7.18 -1.63
C ARG A 123 -4.12 6.73 -2.02
N VAL A 124 -4.18 5.67 -2.80
CA VAL A 124 -5.44 5.08 -3.23
C VAL A 124 -5.52 3.61 -2.88
N THR A 125 -6.72 3.18 -2.55
CA THR A 125 -7.07 1.79 -2.38
C THR A 125 -7.98 1.37 -3.53
N LEU A 126 -7.65 0.24 -4.17
CA LEU A 126 -8.41 -0.35 -5.27
C LEU A 126 -9.17 -1.58 -4.77
N PHE A 127 -10.44 -1.69 -5.10
CA PHE A 127 -11.33 -2.77 -4.62
C PHE A 127 -12.54 -2.95 -5.54
N LEU A 128 -13.31 -4.02 -5.34
CA LEU A 128 -14.60 -4.23 -5.99
C LEU A 128 -15.72 -3.84 -5.04
N VAL A 129 -16.86 -3.38 -5.57
CA VAL A 129 -18.07 -3.20 -4.75
C VAL A 129 -18.43 -4.52 -4.06
N GLY A 130 -18.63 -4.46 -2.74
CA GLY A 130 -18.93 -5.63 -1.91
C GLY A 130 -17.72 -6.49 -1.53
N SER A 131 -16.49 -6.15 -1.95
CA SER A 131 -15.27 -6.83 -1.51
C SER A 131 -14.53 -6.09 -0.38
N GLU A 132 -15.15 -5.05 0.17
CA GLU A 132 -14.66 -4.31 1.33
C GLU A 132 -14.51 -5.28 2.52
N GLY A 133 -13.27 -5.63 2.86
CA GLY A 133 -12.97 -6.50 4.00
C GLY A 133 -12.63 -7.97 3.67
N ALA A 134 -12.73 -8.41 2.41
CA ALA A 134 -12.27 -9.75 2.04
C ALA A 134 -10.73 -9.75 1.82
N PRO A 135 -9.96 -10.47 2.65
CA PRO A 135 -8.49 -10.49 2.54
C PRO A 135 -8.05 -10.99 1.16
N GLY A 136 -7.19 -10.23 0.49
CA GLY A 136 -6.65 -10.58 -0.82
C GLY A 136 -7.48 -10.12 -2.03
N SER A 137 -8.62 -9.44 -1.83
CA SER A 137 -9.49 -8.92 -2.90
C SER A 137 -9.38 -7.40 -3.12
N LEU A 138 -8.36 -6.78 -2.51
CA LEU A 138 -8.11 -5.35 -2.58
C LEU A 138 -6.62 -5.08 -2.73
N VAL A 139 -6.28 -3.96 -3.36
CA VAL A 139 -4.93 -3.42 -3.43
C VAL A 139 -4.87 -2.15 -2.60
N SER A 140 -4.13 -2.21 -1.50
CA SER A 140 -4.19 -1.18 -0.45
C SER A 140 -3.10 -0.11 -0.57
N ARG A 141 -3.47 1.13 -0.25
CA ARG A 141 -2.55 2.26 0.03
C ARG A 141 -1.47 2.49 -1.04
N VAL A 142 -1.85 2.44 -2.31
CA VAL A 142 -0.95 2.67 -3.44
C VAL A 142 -0.57 4.14 -3.50
N PRO A 143 0.74 4.49 -3.38
CA PRO A 143 1.18 5.87 -3.45
C PRO A 143 1.17 6.39 -4.89
N LEU A 144 0.58 7.57 -5.11
CA LEU A 144 0.50 8.22 -6.41
C LEU A 144 1.67 9.17 -6.72
N TRP A 145 2.56 9.44 -5.75
CA TRP A 145 3.73 10.30 -5.88
C TRP A 145 3.44 11.72 -6.39
N GLY A 146 2.36 12.31 -5.88
CA GLY A 146 1.87 13.64 -6.26
C GLY A 146 1.07 13.68 -7.56
N LEU A 147 0.79 12.52 -8.20
CA LEU A 147 -0.16 12.43 -9.30
C LEU A 147 -1.60 12.60 -8.77
N PRO A 148 -2.42 13.50 -9.35
CA PRO A 148 -3.82 13.60 -9.01
C PRO A 148 -4.56 12.29 -9.28
N VAL A 149 -5.55 11.96 -8.43
CA VAL A 149 -6.31 10.70 -8.55
C VAL A 149 -7.07 10.65 -9.88
N ALA A 150 -7.63 11.77 -10.33
CA ALA A 150 -8.31 11.86 -11.63
C ALA A 150 -7.37 11.53 -12.81
N ASP A 151 -6.17 12.15 -12.84
CA ASP A 151 -5.16 11.88 -13.86
C ASP A 151 -4.69 10.41 -13.83
N PHE A 152 -4.58 9.82 -12.64
CA PHE A 152 -4.25 8.40 -12.49
C PHE A 152 -5.32 7.51 -13.13
N ILE A 153 -6.60 7.77 -12.86
CA ILE A 153 -7.72 7.02 -13.40
C ILE A 153 -7.80 7.18 -14.92
N GLU A 154 -7.71 8.40 -15.43
CA GLU A 154 -7.76 8.69 -16.86
C GLU A 154 -6.66 7.95 -17.62
N ARG A 155 -5.40 8.08 -17.17
CA ARG A 155 -4.26 7.40 -17.81
C ARG A 155 -4.37 5.89 -17.74
N SER A 156 -4.81 5.37 -16.60
CA SER A 156 -4.95 3.93 -16.41
C SER A 156 -6.07 3.35 -17.28
N ASN A 157 -7.20 4.06 -17.40
CA ASN A 157 -8.31 3.66 -18.28
C ASN A 157 -7.91 3.72 -19.75
N ALA A 158 -7.10 4.70 -20.17
CA ALA A 158 -6.54 4.73 -21.51
C ALA A 158 -5.65 3.50 -21.79
N LEU A 159 -4.85 3.07 -20.81
CA LEU A 159 -4.02 1.85 -20.91
C LEU A 159 -4.81 0.54 -20.86
N LEU A 160 -5.98 0.56 -20.19
CA LEU A 160 -6.89 -0.58 -20.06
C LEU A 160 -7.94 -0.65 -21.19
N ALA A 161 -7.96 0.32 -22.10
CA ALA A 161 -8.91 0.36 -23.21
C ALA A 161 -8.87 -0.96 -24.01
N GLY A 162 -10.02 -1.62 -24.13
CA GLY A 162 -10.14 -2.90 -24.82
C GLY A 162 -9.71 -4.13 -24.01
N ARG A 163 -9.45 -4.00 -22.69
CA ARG A 163 -9.13 -5.11 -21.78
C ARG A 163 -10.25 -5.52 -20.82
N GLY A 164 -11.42 -4.87 -20.89
CA GLY A 164 -12.59 -5.25 -20.11
C GLY A 164 -12.55 -4.86 -18.63
N THR A 165 -11.57 -4.07 -18.20
CA THR A 165 -11.46 -3.49 -16.85
C THR A 165 -11.48 -1.97 -16.94
N THR A 166 -12.22 -1.30 -16.06
CA THR A 166 -12.29 0.17 -15.97
C THR A 166 -12.16 0.59 -14.51
N LEU A 167 -11.37 1.63 -14.26
CA LEU A 167 -11.22 2.27 -12.96
C LEU A 167 -12.24 3.39 -12.79
N VAL A 168 -12.94 3.39 -11.65
CA VAL A 168 -13.98 4.35 -11.32
C VAL A 168 -13.65 4.98 -9.97
N LEU A 169 -13.68 6.32 -9.89
CA LEU A 169 -13.51 7.01 -8.62
C LEU A 169 -14.73 6.74 -7.75
N ARG A 170 -14.51 6.30 -6.51
CA ARG A 170 -15.53 6.32 -5.47
C ARG A 170 -15.17 7.44 -4.51
N GLU A 171 -15.98 8.48 -4.50
CA GLU A 171 -15.91 9.48 -3.44
C GLU A 171 -16.21 8.78 -2.12
N SER A 172 -15.37 9.02 -1.12
CA SER A 172 -15.66 8.67 0.26
C SER A 172 -16.85 9.52 0.70
N GLY A 173 -18.07 9.04 0.44
CA GLY A 173 -19.25 9.56 1.10
C GLY A 173 -19.07 9.39 2.62
N PRO A 174 -19.66 10.26 3.45
CA PRO A 174 -19.71 10.00 4.87
C PRO A 174 -20.28 8.59 5.05
N VAL A 175 -19.56 7.75 5.80
CA VAL A 175 -20.21 6.58 6.39
C VAL A 175 -21.29 7.19 7.26
N GLU A 176 -22.52 7.14 6.79
CA GLU A 176 -23.70 7.37 7.62
C GLU A 176 -23.65 6.21 8.62
N VAL A 177 -22.89 6.43 9.70
CA VAL A 177 -23.00 5.61 10.88
C VAL A 177 -24.40 5.91 11.34
N ASP A 178 -25.32 5.00 11.03
CA ASP A 178 -26.62 4.95 11.66
C ASP A 178 -26.33 4.67 13.14
N GLU A 179 -25.98 5.73 13.87
CA GLU A 179 -25.99 5.78 15.32
C GLU A 179 -27.46 5.77 15.76
N THR A 180 -28.17 4.71 15.40
CA THR A 180 -29.28 4.25 16.21
C THR A 180 -28.62 3.39 17.29
N PRO A 181 -28.30 3.93 18.49
CA PRO A 181 -27.91 3.08 19.59
C PRO A 181 -29.07 2.11 19.81
N GLU A 182 -28.90 0.84 19.44
CA GLU A 182 -29.80 -0.20 19.89
C GLU A 182 -29.83 -0.09 21.41
N GLU A 183 -30.98 0.33 21.95
CA GLU A 183 -31.21 0.34 23.39
C GLU A 183 -30.77 -1.03 23.93
N PRO A 184 -29.88 -1.08 24.94
CA PRO A 184 -29.48 -2.35 25.51
C PRO A 184 -30.74 -3.03 26.02
N LYS A 185 -31.09 -4.17 25.40
CA LYS A 185 -32.19 -5.02 25.88
C LYS A 185 -31.94 -5.28 27.36
N GLU A 186 -32.84 -4.74 28.18
CA GLU A 186 -32.85 -4.93 29.62
C GLU A 186 -32.79 -6.44 29.87
N PHE A 187 -31.69 -6.88 30.46
CA PHE A 187 -31.43 -8.29 30.72
C PHE A 187 -32.39 -8.72 31.83
N ASP A 188 -33.47 -9.38 31.42
CA ASP A 188 -34.49 -9.94 32.29
C ASP A 188 -33.85 -11.09 33.10
N TRP A 189 -33.47 -10.80 34.34
CA TRP A 189 -32.93 -11.81 35.24
C TRP A 189 -34.07 -12.73 35.66
N PRO A 190 -33.96 -14.06 35.49
CA PRO A 190 -34.97 -14.97 35.98
C PRO A 190 -35.07 -14.85 37.50
N GLU A 191 -36.28 -14.51 37.97
CA GLU A 191 -36.62 -14.48 39.39
C GLU A 191 -36.36 -15.86 40.00
N GLU A 192 -35.59 -15.86 41.08
CA GLU A 192 -35.18 -17.06 41.83
C GLU A 192 -36.41 -17.62 42.54
N ASP A 193 -37.03 -18.66 41.96
CA ASP A 193 -38.17 -19.36 42.53
C ASP A 193 -37.84 -19.89 43.94
N ASP A 194 -38.60 -19.39 44.92
CA ASP A 194 -38.70 -19.88 46.29
C ASP A 194 -38.83 -21.41 46.34
N GLN A 195 -37.87 -22.10 46.95
CA GLN A 195 -38.08 -23.46 47.42
C GLN A 195 -38.64 -23.44 48.85
N PRO A 196 -39.87 -23.93 49.09
CA PRO A 196 -40.37 -24.12 50.44
C PRO A 196 -39.69 -25.32 51.12
N THR A 197 -39.45 -25.12 52.42
CA THR A 197 -38.91 -26.01 53.47
C THR A 197 -39.47 -27.43 53.50
#